data_AF-A0A3V4A671-F1
#
_entry.id   AF-A0A3V4A671-F1
#
_cell.length_a   1.000
_cell.length_b   1.000
_cell.length_c   1.000
_cell.angle_alpha   90.00
_cell.angle_beta   90.00
_cell.angle_gamma   90.00
#
_symmetry.space_group_name_H-M   'P 1'
#
loop_
_entity.id
_entity.type
_entity.pdbx_description
1 polymer ?
#
loop_
_entity_poly.entity_id
_entity_poly.type
_entity_poly.pdbx_seq_one_letter_code
_entity_poly.pdbx_strand_id
1 'polypeptide(L)'
;MSDITANAVVSMPSQLFTMPRSFKAVANGKIYIGQIDTDPVNPANQVQVYLENENGTHVPVPQPININAGGFPVYNGQIAKFVTVQGHSMAVYDANNAQQFYFPNVLKYDPDQLEYRLSQPDGYLLVGGLAEHYSLPVKFVVVDNAPYNGDLKAALTAATSGSVFWLGKKTYNITGLYGVNRNTVENITIVGAGMPQLSSDKRYLMDGTGTIIQGTIKNQAKGFKIFNLGIDVGDYVSQNVYPSVTYEDGLQHYGAGSNANLEINNVKLLNTVTDPSKPGTHSLLLEQLSGVKLGYVECIGGFHGFTVKCQGLQGGIAHCYGQYGDAFIFKSDSGGACADNYMERIAVGLYDNSGWPDVTMGGIYDAHDNVTIDRIGIGELIVQNASWGLIPSDANTGFITNVSIGRYSAFNVYGNYYSLTIDNKCVGWTIGEHRISNASGGIRVHPDSVEINIGTGSSKGNTKSGYALGGNSLTHGKLFANENGEAGVDYLGGLGLDASLINGYINGTVLISGYPGVKDGNPLNGWADTGAFDMILTGKTVQVTGSLTRGTAAVAYNTISACRPIKRVPIPAWGVSASSTMIPVECYIETNGQLNVAGFASIPVGGTVNFNGNYLTK
;
A
#
# COMPACT_ATOMS: atom_id res chain seq x y z
N MET A 1 5.04 -1.96 53.25
CA MET A 1 6.47 -1.96 52.89
C MET A 1 6.53 -2.13 51.39
N SER A 2 7.15 -1.19 50.67
CA SER A 2 7.49 -1.41 49.27
C SER A 2 8.55 -2.51 49.23
N ASP A 3 8.25 -3.66 48.63
CA ASP A 3 9.24 -4.68 48.33
C ASP A 3 10.31 -4.05 47.43
N ILE A 4 11.55 -4.04 47.93
CA ILE A 4 12.71 -3.70 47.13
C ILE A 4 13.27 -5.00 46.57
N THR A 5 13.32 -5.11 45.25
CA THR A 5 14.11 -6.15 44.59
C THR A 5 15.58 -5.78 44.76
N ALA A 6 16.30 -6.48 45.64
CA ALA A 6 17.72 -6.25 45.86
C ALA A 6 18.53 -6.76 44.67
N ASN A 7 18.88 -5.86 43.74
CA ASN A 7 19.60 -6.22 42.50
C ASN A 7 21.10 -6.45 42.71
N ALA A 8 21.69 -5.89 43.76
CA ALA A 8 23.11 -6.06 44.09
C ALA A 8 23.29 -6.09 45.61
N VAL A 9 23.86 -7.19 46.11
CA VAL A 9 24.21 -7.34 47.53
C VAL A 9 25.56 -6.68 47.78
N VAL A 10 25.67 -5.82 48.79
CA VAL A 10 26.97 -5.33 49.27
C VAL A 10 27.76 -6.52 49.82
N SER A 11 28.80 -6.94 49.13
CA SER A 11 29.61 -8.12 49.45
C SER A 11 31.10 -7.78 49.43
N MET A 12 31.92 -8.68 50.01
CA MET A 12 33.38 -8.60 49.91
C MET A 12 33.82 -9.38 48.65
N PRO A 13 34.29 -8.74 47.57
CA PRO A 13 34.58 -9.42 46.31
C PRO A 13 35.92 -10.19 46.33
N SER A 14 36.80 -9.92 47.30
CA SER A 14 38.08 -10.62 47.41
C SER A 14 37.88 -12.03 47.97
N GLN A 15 38.21 -13.04 47.17
CA GLN A 15 38.06 -14.45 47.53
C GLN A 15 39.15 -14.90 48.52
N LEU A 16 38.70 -15.52 49.62
CA LEU A 16 39.54 -16.17 50.62
C LEU A 16 39.73 -17.66 50.31
N PHE A 17 40.92 -18.19 50.59
CA PHE A 17 41.23 -19.62 50.54
C PHE A 17 41.36 -20.18 51.96
N THR A 18 40.45 -21.07 52.33
CA THR A 18 40.40 -21.74 53.65
C THR A 18 40.60 -23.24 53.53
N MET A 19 41.16 -23.89 54.54
CA MET A 19 41.39 -25.34 54.55
C MET A 19 40.05 -26.11 54.47
N PRO A 20 39.98 -27.23 53.72
CA PRO A 20 38.76 -28.01 53.51
C PRO A 20 38.27 -28.78 54.75
N ARG A 21 39.18 -29.09 55.68
CA ARG A 21 38.91 -29.97 56.84
C ARG A 21 38.99 -29.27 58.20
N SER A 22 39.26 -27.97 58.20
CA SER A 22 39.32 -27.16 59.42
C SER A 22 39.14 -25.68 59.05
N PHE A 23 38.41 -24.91 59.84
CA PHE A 23 38.21 -23.48 59.54
C PHE A 23 39.46 -22.65 59.85
N LYS A 24 40.40 -22.64 58.90
CA LYS A 24 41.69 -21.92 58.95
C LYS A 24 42.03 -21.41 57.55
N ALA A 25 42.76 -20.31 57.43
CA ALA A 25 43.34 -19.89 56.16
C ALA A 25 44.32 -20.94 55.63
N VAL A 26 44.44 -21.07 54.30
CA VAL A 26 45.55 -21.80 53.66
C VAL A 26 46.81 -20.92 53.69
N ALA A 27 47.22 -20.53 54.90
CA ALA A 27 48.31 -19.58 55.13
C ALA A 27 49.63 -20.11 54.55
N ASN A 28 50.36 -19.25 53.84
CA ASN A 28 51.59 -19.60 53.10
C ASN A 28 51.38 -20.72 52.06
N GLY A 29 50.13 -20.90 51.59
CA GLY A 29 49.79 -21.81 50.52
C GLY A 29 50.13 -21.27 49.13
N LYS A 30 49.92 -22.13 48.14
CA LYS A 30 50.23 -21.91 46.72
C LYS A 30 49.03 -22.23 45.86
N ILE A 31 48.77 -21.39 44.86
CA ILE A 31 47.73 -21.60 43.86
C ILE A 31 48.41 -21.77 42.50
N TYR A 32 48.03 -22.84 41.79
CA TYR A 32 48.45 -23.11 40.41
C TYR A 32 47.22 -23.06 39.50
N ILE A 33 47.40 -22.49 38.31
CA ILE A 33 46.38 -22.20 37.30
C ILE A 33 46.82 -22.78 35.96
N GLY A 34 45.99 -23.61 35.34
CA GLY A 34 46.36 -24.35 34.13
C GLY A 34 45.26 -24.48 33.10
N GLN A 35 45.54 -25.21 32.02
CA GLN A 35 44.56 -25.55 30.99
C GLN A 35 43.41 -26.38 31.59
N ILE A 36 42.20 -26.18 31.10
CA ILE A 36 41.01 -26.93 31.54
C ILE A 36 41.27 -28.43 31.48
N ASP A 37 40.81 -29.16 32.50
CA ASP A 37 40.91 -30.61 32.66
C ASP A 37 42.36 -31.16 32.73
N THR A 38 43.34 -30.30 33.04
CA THR A 38 44.75 -30.69 33.23
C THR A 38 45.29 -30.36 34.63
N ASP A 39 46.35 -31.05 35.06
CA ASP A 39 47.07 -30.77 36.31
C ASP A 39 47.94 -29.50 36.16
N PRO A 40 47.62 -28.39 36.86
CA PRO A 40 48.31 -27.11 36.73
C PRO A 40 49.66 -27.07 37.49
N VAL A 41 50.01 -28.09 38.27
CA VAL A 41 51.33 -28.16 38.93
C VAL A 41 52.42 -28.44 37.91
N ASN A 42 52.09 -29.16 36.83
CA ASN A 42 53.01 -29.33 35.70
C ASN A 42 53.16 -28.01 34.93
N PRO A 43 54.38 -27.43 34.83
CA PRO A 43 54.59 -26.16 34.13
C PRO A 43 54.13 -26.17 32.67
N ALA A 44 54.13 -27.33 31.99
CA ALA A 44 53.65 -27.45 30.62
C ALA A 44 52.14 -27.21 30.47
N ASN A 45 51.39 -27.38 31.56
CA ASN A 45 49.94 -27.20 31.60
C ASN A 45 49.54 -25.82 32.12
N GLN A 46 50.49 -25.01 32.62
CA GLN A 46 50.20 -23.71 33.20
C GLN A 46 49.78 -22.70 32.12
N VAL A 47 48.82 -21.85 32.47
CA VAL A 47 48.42 -20.70 31.65
C VAL A 47 48.96 -19.41 32.24
N GLN A 48 49.10 -18.37 31.42
CA GLN A 48 49.57 -17.08 31.92
C GLN A 48 48.54 -16.46 32.87
N VAL A 49 49.01 -16.09 34.07
CA VAL A 49 48.24 -15.33 35.07
C VAL A 49 48.65 -13.86 35.01
N TYR A 50 47.69 -12.96 35.15
CA TYR A 50 47.93 -11.53 35.21
C TYR A 50 47.45 -10.96 36.54
N LEU A 51 48.23 -10.04 37.10
CA LEU A 51 47.78 -9.11 38.13
C LEU A 51 46.95 -8.01 37.45
N GLU A 52 45.72 -7.79 37.90
CA GLU A 52 44.91 -6.65 37.50
C GLU A 52 45.08 -5.52 38.52
N ASN A 53 45.65 -4.40 38.07
CA ASN A 53 45.79 -3.20 38.89
C ASN A 53 44.44 -2.46 39.01
N GLU A 54 44.32 -1.57 40.00
CA GLU A 54 43.12 -0.77 40.23
C GLU A 54 42.74 0.13 39.02
N ASN A 55 43.70 0.46 38.16
CA ASN A 55 43.48 1.22 36.93
C ASN A 55 43.06 0.33 35.73
N GLY A 56 42.83 -0.97 35.94
CA GLY A 56 42.43 -1.95 34.92
C GLY A 56 43.56 -2.49 34.05
N THR A 57 44.83 -2.11 34.30
CA THR A 57 45.98 -2.65 33.54
C THR A 57 46.39 -4.04 34.04
N HIS A 58 46.88 -4.87 33.12
CA HIS A 58 47.29 -6.25 33.40
C HIS A 58 48.81 -6.43 33.35
N VAL A 59 49.39 -7.01 34.40
CA VAL A 59 50.83 -7.32 34.48
C VAL A 59 51.03 -8.83 34.59
N PRO A 60 51.81 -9.48 33.71
CA PRO A 60 52.04 -10.92 33.80
C PRO A 60 52.85 -11.26 35.05
N VAL A 61 52.41 -12.27 35.79
CA VAL A 61 53.06 -12.72 37.03
C VAL A 61 53.41 -14.21 36.96
N PRO A 62 54.53 -14.64 37.59
CA PRO A 62 54.89 -16.04 37.65
C PRO A 62 53.96 -16.81 38.59
N GLN A 63 53.82 -18.11 38.33
CA GLN A 63 53.17 -19.06 39.22
C GLN A 63 54.21 -19.81 40.08
N PRO A 64 53.85 -20.30 41.28
CA PRO A 64 52.52 -20.24 41.91
C PRO A 64 52.17 -18.85 42.49
N ILE A 65 50.88 -18.57 42.62
CA ILE A 65 50.39 -17.42 43.38
C ILE A 65 50.46 -17.77 44.87
N ASN A 66 51.00 -16.87 45.70
CA ASN A 66 51.13 -17.09 47.14
C ASN A 66 49.88 -16.66 47.90
N ILE A 67 49.59 -17.34 49.01
CA ILE A 67 48.48 -17.02 49.92
C ILE A 67 49.04 -16.48 51.24
N ASN A 68 48.58 -15.31 51.69
CA ASN A 68 49.02 -14.72 52.97
C ASN A 68 48.35 -15.38 54.19
N ALA A 69 48.73 -14.93 55.40
CA ALA A 69 48.17 -15.45 56.66
C ALA A 69 46.65 -15.22 56.81
N GLY A 70 46.10 -14.21 56.12
CA GLY A 70 44.67 -13.95 56.08
C GLY A 70 43.90 -14.86 55.11
N GLY A 71 44.57 -15.66 54.29
CA GLY A 71 43.96 -16.51 53.27
C GLY A 71 43.74 -15.84 51.92
N PHE A 72 44.31 -14.65 51.71
CA PHE A 72 44.19 -13.92 50.45
C PHE A 72 45.35 -14.23 49.50
N PRO A 73 45.09 -14.33 48.19
CA PRO A 73 46.13 -14.28 47.17
C PRO A 73 46.91 -12.96 47.25
N VAL A 74 48.24 -13.04 47.20
CA VAL A 74 49.11 -11.88 47.30
C VAL A 74 50.20 -11.86 46.24
N TYR A 75 50.56 -10.65 45.82
CA TYR A 75 51.75 -10.36 45.02
C TYR A 75 52.60 -9.34 45.77
N ASN A 76 53.88 -9.63 45.99
CA ASN A 76 54.79 -8.80 46.81
C ASN A 76 54.22 -8.38 48.18
N GLY A 77 53.45 -9.28 48.81
CA GLY A 77 52.87 -9.06 50.15
C GLY A 77 51.57 -8.25 50.18
N GLN A 78 51.11 -7.71 49.05
CA GLN A 78 49.84 -7.00 48.94
C GLN A 78 48.74 -7.92 48.39
N ILE A 79 47.51 -7.76 48.90
CA ILE A 79 46.34 -8.45 48.37
C ILE A 79 46.10 -7.96 46.95
N ALA A 80 45.95 -8.91 46.03
CA ALA A 80 45.95 -8.65 44.60
C ALA A 80 44.81 -9.40 43.90
N LYS A 81 44.29 -8.82 42.82
CA LYS A 81 43.35 -9.49 41.92
C LYS A 81 44.13 -10.17 40.80
N PHE A 82 43.93 -11.48 40.66
CA PHE A 82 44.56 -12.28 39.61
C PHE A 82 43.49 -12.70 38.59
N VAL A 83 43.81 -12.58 37.31
CA VAL A 83 42.89 -12.88 36.20
C VAL A 83 43.59 -13.69 35.10
N THR A 84 42.79 -14.42 34.32
CA THR A 84 43.23 -15.16 33.12
C THR A 84 42.36 -14.75 31.92
N VAL A 85 42.90 -14.90 30.71
CA VAL A 85 42.17 -14.59 29.46
C VAL A 85 41.15 -15.67 29.12
N GLN A 86 41.44 -16.91 29.49
CA GLN A 86 40.66 -18.11 29.18
C GLN A 86 40.21 -18.82 30.46
N GLY A 87 39.25 -19.73 30.34
CA GLY A 87 38.93 -20.67 31.41
C GLY A 87 40.12 -21.53 31.80
N HIS A 88 40.18 -21.92 33.08
CA HIS A 88 41.35 -22.58 33.65
C HIS A 88 40.98 -23.68 34.66
N SER A 89 41.91 -24.63 34.86
CA SER A 89 41.96 -25.50 36.04
C SER A 89 42.68 -24.79 37.18
N MET A 90 42.40 -25.18 38.43
CA MET A 90 43.04 -24.60 39.62
C MET A 90 43.38 -25.68 40.65
N ALA A 91 44.61 -25.65 41.16
CA ALA A 91 45.04 -26.49 42.30
C ALA A 91 45.58 -25.61 43.43
N VAL A 92 45.15 -25.90 44.66
CA VAL A 92 45.53 -25.15 45.87
C VAL A 92 46.26 -26.07 46.83
N TYR A 93 47.46 -25.67 47.25
CA TYR A 93 48.33 -26.39 48.17
C TYR A 93 48.56 -25.58 49.43
N ASP A 94 48.71 -26.26 50.58
CA ASP A 94 49.09 -25.62 51.84
C ASP A 94 50.61 -25.43 51.98
N ALA A 95 51.04 -24.86 53.11
CA ALA A 95 52.46 -24.64 53.41
C ALA A 95 53.29 -25.94 53.49
N ASN A 96 52.65 -27.08 53.72
CA ASN A 96 53.29 -28.40 53.75
C ASN A 96 53.28 -29.09 52.37
N ASN A 97 52.87 -28.38 51.31
CA ASN A 97 52.64 -28.89 49.97
C ASN A 97 51.61 -30.05 49.91
N ALA A 98 50.66 -30.10 50.85
CA ALA A 98 49.51 -30.99 50.73
C ALA A 98 48.40 -30.32 49.92
N GLN A 99 47.85 -31.03 48.93
CA GLN A 99 46.76 -30.53 48.09
C GLN A 99 45.49 -30.37 48.92
N GLN A 100 44.95 -29.15 48.93
CA GLN A 100 43.72 -28.81 49.63
C GLN A 100 42.52 -28.81 48.68
N PHE A 101 42.69 -28.29 47.47
CA PHE A 101 41.63 -28.26 46.45
C PHE A 101 42.18 -28.54 45.06
N TYR A 102 41.30 -29.08 44.22
CA TYR A 102 41.49 -29.19 42.79
C TYR A 102 40.16 -28.93 42.08
N PHE A 103 40.19 -28.00 41.12
CA PHE A 103 39.06 -27.68 40.26
C PHE A 103 39.50 -27.92 38.81
N PRO A 104 38.95 -28.93 38.11
CA PRO A 104 39.36 -29.22 36.73
C PRO A 104 38.95 -28.12 35.75
N ASN A 105 37.87 -27.38 36.04
CA ASN A 105 37.44 -26.21 35.27
C ASN A 105 36.67 -25.24 36.18
N VAL A 106 37.24 -24.07 36.46
CA VAL A 106 36.65 -23.07 37.36
C VAL A 106 35.38 -22.44 36.76
N LEU A 107 35.31 -22.26 35.43
CA LEU A 107 34.14 -21.66 34.76
C LEU A 107 32.86 -22.48 34.91
N LYS A 108 32.94 -23.79 35.19
CA LYS A 108 31.76 -24.61 35.50
C LYS A 108 31.01 -24.15 36.77
N TYR A 109 31.68 -23.38 37.61
CA TYR A 109 31.16 -22.89 38.89
C TYR A 109 30.86 -21.39 38.87
N ASP A 110 31.03 -20.73 37.72
CA ASP A 110 30.81 -19.29 37.56
C ASP A 110 29.31 -18.99 37.32
N PRO A 111 28.65 -18.17 38.17
CA PRO A 111 27.28 -17.74 37.94
C PRO A 111 27.09 -16.91 36.66
N ASP A 112 28.15 -16.34 36.07
CA ASP A 112 28.09 -15.49 34.87
C ASP A 112 28.09 -16.28 33.54
N GLN A 113 27.77 -17.58 33.59
CA GLN A 113 27.55 -18.43 32.41
C GLN A 113 26.35 -17.97 31.56
N LEU A 114 25.42 -17.17 32.13
CA LEU A 114 24.19 -16.80 31.45
C LEU A 114 24.43 -15.96 30.18
N GLU A 115 25.29 -14.94 30.24
CA GLU A 115 25.58 -14.09 29.07
C GLU A 115 26.21 -14.90 27.93
N TYR A 116 27.23 -15.71 28.25
CA TYR A 116 27.87 -16.61 27.30
C TYR A 116 26.89 -17.62 26.68
N ARG A 117 25.97 -18.18 27.49
CA ARG A 117 24.98 -19.14 27.02
C ARG A 117 23.90 -18.47 26.16
N LEU A 118 23.49 -17.25 26.50
CA LEU A 118 22.55 -16.45 25.72
C LEU A 118 23.16 -15.98 24.39
N SER A 119 24.48 -15.79 24.31
CA SER A 119 25.16 -15.36 23.09
C SER A 119 25.40 -16.49 22.08
N GLN A 120 25.17 -17.76 22.44
CA GLN A 120 25.29 -18.90 21.52
C GLN A 120 24.14 -18.90 20.49
N PRO A 121 24.28 -19.57 19.33
CA PRO A 121 23.24 -19.65 18.32
C PRO A 121 21.87 -20.10 18.85
N ASP A 122 21.88 -20.99 19.85
CA ASP A 122 20.67 -21.53 20.49
C ASP A 122 20.38 -20.89 21.86
N GLY A 123 21.04 -19.78 22.20
CA GLY A 123 20.89 -19.11 23.49
C GLY A 123 19.46 -18.66 23.77
N TYR A 124 18.68 -18.35 22.73
CA TYR A 124 17.27 -18.00 22.84
C TYR A 124 16.39 -19.14 23.41
N LEU A 125 16.81 -20.41 23.29
CA LEU A 125 16.10 -21.55 23.91
C LEU A 125 16.16 -21.52 25.44
N LEU A 126 17.07 -20.74 26.03
CA LEU A 126 17.23 -20.61 27.47
C LEU A 126 16.32 -19.53 28.07
N VAL A 127 15.63 -18.77 27.24
CA VAL A 127 14.63 -17.78 27.65
C VAL A 127 13.28 -18.49 27.78
N GLY A 128 12.92 -18.85 29.02
CA GLY A 128 11.67 -19.56 29.32
C GLY A 128 10.43 -18.85 28.77
N GLY A 129 9.45 -19.63 28.29
CA GLY A 129 8.21 -19.14 27.72
C GLY A 129 8.25 -18.86 26.21
N LEU A 130 9.43 -18.80 25.57
CA LEU A 130 9.51 -18.51 24.13
C LEU A 130 8.85 -19.60 23.28
N ALA A 131 9.11 -20.88 23.57
CA ALA A 131 8.52 -22.01 22.86
C ALA A 131 7.06 -22.32 23.30
N GLU A 132 6.69 -21.92 24.52
CA GLU A 132 5.36 -22.16 25.10
C GLU A 132 4.34 -21.12 24.66
N HIS A 133 4.79 -19.89 24.36
CA HIS A 133 3.95 -18.78 23.92
C HIS A 133 4.08 -18.44 22.44
N TYR A 134 5.12 -18.94 21.76
CA TYR A 134 5.32 -18.73 20.32
C TYR A 134 5.60 -20.06 19.62
N SER A 135 4.87 -20.33 18.53
CA SER A 135 5.23 -21.39 17.59
C SER A 135 6.53 -20.99 16.89
N LEU A 136 7.67 -21.37 17.49
CA LEU A 136 8.97 -21.09 16.90
C LEU A 136 9.04 -21.75 15.52
N PRO A 137 9.59 -21.05 14.51
CA PRO A 137 9.66 -21.58 13.17
C PRO A 137 10.48 -22.88 13.15
N VAL A 138 10.10 -23.82 12.28
CA VAL A 138 10.77 -25.12 12.13
C VAL A 138 12.27 -24.93 11.85
N LYS A 139 12.64 -23.83 11.17
CA LYS A 139 14.01 -23.44 10.92
C LYS A 139 14.13 -21.92 10.93
N PHE A 140 14.81 -21.36 11.92
CA PHE A 140 15.24 -19.96 11.92
C PHE A 140 16.66 -19.86 11.39
N VAL A 141 16.87 -19.08 10.32
CA VAL A 141 18.16 -18.94 9.65
C VAL A 141 18.59 -17.48 9.66
N VAL A 142 19.62 -17.16 10.43
CA VAL A 142 20.38 -15.91 10.24
C VAL A 142 21.31 -16.15 9.06
N VAL A 143 20.95 -15.62 7.89
CA VAL A 143 21.61 -15.97 6.62
C VAL A 143 23.08 -15.56 6.60
N ASP A 144 23.43 -14.53 7.36
CA ASP A 144 24.81 -14.04 7.47
C ASP A 144 25.75 -14.98 8.25
N ASN A 145 25.19 -15.90 9.04
CA ASN A 145 25.96 -16.85 9.83
C ASN A 145 26.22 -18.15 9.06
N ALA A 146 27.13 -18.96 9.57
CA ALA A 146 27.29 -20.34 9.11
C ALA A 146 25.95 -21.10 9.22
N PRO A 147 25.59 -21.96 8.25
CA PRO A 147 26.43 -22.42 7.15
C PRO A 147 26.42 -21.54 5.89
N TYR A 148 25.53 -20.53 5.81
CA TYR A 148 25.29 -19.81 4.56
C TYR A 148 26.21 -18.60 4.35
N ASN A 149 26.75 -18.00 5.43
CA ASN A 149 27.74 -16.91 5.37
C ASN A 149 27.34 -15.75 4.41
N GLY A 150 26.05 -15.44 4.35
CA GLY A 150 25.49 -14.42 3.45
C GLY A 150 24.94 -14.94 2.12
N ASP A 151 25.02 -16.23 1.83
CA ASP A 151 24.45 -16.82 0.61
C ASP A 151 22.95 -17.14 0.79
N LEU A 152 22.13 -16.12 0.54
CA LEU A 152 20.66 -16.27 0.55
C LEU A 152 20.16 -17.25 -0.50
N LYS A 153 20.83 -17.35 -1.66
CA LYS A 153 20.41 -18.24 -2.75
C LYS A 153 20.52 -19.70 -2.32
N ALA A 154 21.63 -20.07 -1.68
CA ALA A 154 21.79 -21.40 -1.09
C ALA A 154 20.80 -21.64 0.05
N ALA A 155 20.54 -20.63 0.89
CA ALA A 155 19.59 -20.73 2.00
C ALA A 155 18.15 -20.99 1.51
N LEU A 156 17.70 -20.26 0.49
CA LEU A 156 16.39 -20.44 -0.14
C LEU A 156 16.27 -21.78 -0.88
N THR A 157 17.36 -22.24 -1.52
CA THR A 157 17.38 -23.55 -2.18
C THR A 157 17.24 -24.69 -1.17
N ALA A 158 17.80 -24.53 0.03
CA ALA A 158 17.71 -25.48 1.14
C ALA A 158 16.53 -25.21 2.10
N ALA A 159 15.54 -24.41 1.67
CA ALA A 159 14.38 -24.08 2.48
C ALA A 159 13.48 -25.30 2.69
N THR A 160 12.85 -25.36 3.87
CA THR A 160 11.78 -26.31 4.20
C THR A 160 10.55 -25.54 4.61
N SER A 161 9.39 -26.20 4.67
CA SER A 161 8.16 -25.53 5.09
C SER A 161 8.32 -24.90 6.48
N GLY A 162 7.95 -23.63 6.62
CA GLY A 162 8.09 -22.88 7.88
C GLY A 162 9.47 -22.26 8.12
N SER A 163 10.38 -22.29 7.14
CA SER A 163 11.68 -21.61 7.24
C SER A 163 11.52 -20.08 7.36
N VAL A 164 12.26 -19.48 8.29
CA VAL A 164 12.39 -18.02 8.44
C VAL A 164 13.82 -17.60 8.14
N PHE A 165 14.00 -16.66 7.23
CA PHE A 165 15.28 -16.10 6.84
C PHE A 165 15.42 -14.69 7.38
N TRP A 166 16.37 -14.48 8.28
CA TRP A 166 16.73 -13.18 8.82
C TRP A 166 17.97 -12.64 8.09
N LEU A 167 17.82 -11.45 7.50
CA LEU A 167 18.82 -10.81 6.67
C LEU A 167 19.36 -9.56 7.36
N GLY A 168 20.67 -9.38 7.30
CA GLY A 168 21.35 -8.16 7.71
C GLY A 168 21.22 -7.02 6.71
N LYS A 169 21.82 -5.89 7.06
CA LYS A 169 21.77 -4.64 6.30
C LYS A 169 22.80 -4.62 5.17
N LYS A 170 22.63 -5.50 4.19
CA LYS A 170 23.52 -5.66 3.03
C LYS A 170 22.78 -6.23 1.82
N THR A 171 23.52 -6.38 0.74
CA THR A 171 23.06 -6.97 -0.52
C THR A 171 23.20 -8.49 -0.57
N TYR A 172 22.14 -9.17 -1.03
CA TYR A 172 22.06 -10.62 -1.25
C TYR A 172 21.73 -10.88 -2.72
N ASN A 173 22.61 -11.55 -3.45
CA ASN A 173 22.40 -11.85 -4.86
C ASN A 173 21.71 -13.22 -5.03
N ILE A 174 20.49 -13.22 -5.59
CA ILE A 174 19.74 -14.42 -5.91
C ILE A 174 19.45 -14.58 -7.40
N THR A 175 20.10 -13.78 -8.26
CA THR A 175 19.88 -13.79 -9.71
C THR A 175 19.92 -15.22 -10.27
N GLY A 176 18.97 -15.51 -11.17
CA GLY A 176 18.77 -16.82 -11.78
C GLY A 176 18.06 -17.87 -10.90
N LEU A 177 17.81 -17.63 -9.60
CA LEU A 177 17.08 -18.60 -8.77
C LEU A 177 15.62 -18.75 -9.20
N TYR A 178 14.89 -17.64 -9.28
CA TYR A 178 13.47 -17.58 -9.63
C TYR A 178 13.21 -16.93 -10.99
N GLY A 179 14.17 -16.98 -11.93
CA GLY A 179 13.96 -16.47 -13.29
C GLY A 179 12.86 -17.25 -14.01
N VAL A 180 13.05 -18.57 -14.14
CA VAL A 180 12.06 -19.48 -14.74
C VAL A 180 11.21 -20.20 -13.68
N ASN A 181 11.80 -20.52 -12.54
CA ASN A 181 11.15 -21.27 -11.47
C ASN A 181 10.46 -20.35 -10.45
N ARG A 182 9.57 -20.90 -9.64
CA ARG A 182 8.93 -20.21 -8.51
C ARG A 182 9.20 -20.97 -7.22
N ASN A 183 9.16 -20.28 -6.09
CA ASN A 183 9.12 -20.94 -4.79
C ASN A 183 7.83 -21.76 -4.66
N THR A 184 7.98 -23.05 -4.35
CA THR A 184 6.88 -23.99 -4.08
C THR A 184 6.86 -24.47 -2.63
N VAL A 185 7.80 -23.99 -1.80
CA VAL A 185 7.90 -24.34 -0.38
C VAL A 185 7.02 -23.41 0.45
N GLU A 186 6.07 -23.98 1.19
CA GLU A 186 5.08 -23.24 1.97
C GLU A 186 5.69 -22.55 3.22
N ASN A 187 5.00 -21.53 3.71
CA ASN A 187 5.29 -20.87 4.99
C ASN A 187 6.72 -20.29 5.10
N ILE A 188 7.35 -19.92 3.98
CA ILE A 188 8.63 -19.20 3.99
C ILE A 188 8.39 -17.77 4.45
N THR A 189 9.20 -17.29 5.38
CA THR A 189 9.25 -15.87 5.76
C THR A 189 10.63 -15.29 5.51
N ILE A 190 10.72 -14.12 4.88
CA ILE A 190 11.96 -13.36 4.71
C ILE A 190 11.83 -12.04 5.47
N VAL A 191 12.78 -11.77 6.38
CA VAL A 191 12.80 -10.57 7.22
C VAL A 191 14.11 -9.83 6.99
N GLY A 192 14.03 -8.61 6.47
CA GLY A 192 15.16 -7.70 6.36
C GLY A 192 15.33 -6.76 7.56
N ALA A 193 16.46 -6.06 7.56
CA ALA A 193 16.86 -5.08 8.56
C ALA A 193 16.52 -3.62 8.16
N GLY A 194 15.62 -3.43 7.18
CA GLY A 194 15.10 -2.12 6.76
C GLY A 194 15.08 -1.92 5.24
N MET A 195 14.15 -1.08 4.76
CA MET A 195 14.10 -0.67 3.35
C MET A 195 15.36 0.14 2.97
N PRO A 196 16.01 -0.18 1.85
CA PRO A 196 17.20 0.53 1.39
C PRO A 196 16.89 1.89 0.77
N GLN A 197 17.92 2.73 0.69
CA GLN A 197 17.90 3.99 -0.04
C GLN A 197 18.08 3.74 -1.54
N LEU A 198 17.42 4.58 -2.34
CA LEU A 198 17.59 4.62 -3.79
C LEU A 198 18.82 5.47 -4.13
N SER A 199 19.64 5.00 -5.07
CA SER A 199 20.77 5.74 -5.61
C SER A 199 20.37 7.10 -6.20
N SER A 200 21.32 8.05 -6.23
CA SER A 200 21.06 9.40 -6.75
C SER A 200 20.65 9.41 -8.22
N ASP A 201 21.23 8.50 -9.02
CA ASP A 201 20.92 8.29 -10.43
C ASP A 201 19.72 7.35 -10.67
N LYS A 202 19.09 6.85 -9.59
CA LYS A 202 17.86 6.03 -9.58
C LYS A 202 18.03 4.60 -10.11
N ARG A 203 19.25 4.15 -10.38
CA ARG A 203 19.52 2.90 -11.13
C ARG A 203 19.67 1.64 -10.29
N TYR A 204 19.87 1.78 -8.99
CA TYR A 204 20.08 0.68 -8.04
C TYR A 204 19.75 1.08 -6.59
N LEU A 205 19.61 0.08 -5.72
CA LEU A 205 19.47 0.26 -4.27
C LEU A 205 20.85 0.25 -3.60
N MET A 206 21.10 1.16 -2.66
CA MET A 206 22.42 1.40 -2.09
C MET A 206 22.78 0.38 -1.00
N ASP A 207 23.87 -0.36 -1.19
CA ASP A 207 24.38 -1.32 -0.19
C ASP A 207 24.65 -0.67 1.17
N GLY A 208 24.41 -1.39 2.26
CA GLY A 208 24.58 -0.89 3.63
C GLY A 208 23.51 0.08 4.12
N THR A 209 22.56 0.51 3.28
CA THR A 209 21.47 1.43 3.66
C THR A 209 20.19 0.71 4.10
N GLY A 210 20.04 -0.56 3.73
CA GLY A 210 18.97 -1.48 4.13
C GLY A 210 19.33 -2.91 3.74
N THR A 211 18.37 -3.82 3.81
CA THR A 211 18.49 -5.16 3.20
C THR A 211 18.13 -5.08 1.73
N ILE A 212 18.97 -5.60 0.84
CA ILE A 212 18.71 -5.63 -0.60
C ILE A 212 18.78 -7.07 -1.09
N ILE A 213 17.77 -7.51 -1.83
CA ILE A 213 17.79 -8.75 -2.61
C ILE A 213 17.97 -8.36 -4.07
N GLN A 214 19.10 -8.71 -4.68
CA GLN A 214 19.30 -8.54 -6.12
C GLN A 214 18.76 -9.74 -6.88
N GLY A 215 17.85 -9.47 -7.82
CA GLY A 215 17.14 -10.49 -8.59
C GLY A 215 15.69 -10.69 -8.14
N THR A 216 14.91 -11.33 -9.01
CA THR A 216 13.46 -11.53 -8.82
C THR A 216 13.13 -12.52 -7.71
N ILE A 217 12.03 -12.25 -6.99
CA ILE A 217 11.37 -13.21 -6.09
C ILE A 217 10.04 -13.62 -6.74
N LYS A 218 9.92 -14.88 -7.14
CA LYS A 218 8.65 -15.44 -7.65
C LYS A 218 8.20 -16.58 -6.75
N ASN A 219 6.95 -16.54 -6.30
CA ASN A 219 6.38 -17.52 -5.38
C ASN A 219 5.02 -18.04 -5.84
N GLN A 220 4.83 -19.34 -5.68
CA GLN A 220 3.59 -20.09 -5.93
C GLN A 220 3.09 -20.80 -4.65
N ALA A 221 3.83 -20.72 -3.54
CA ALA A 221 3.47 -21.39 -2.29
C ALA A 221 2.60 -20.52 -1.39
N LYS A 222 1.82 -21.18 -0.51
CA LYS A 222 1.04 -20.53 0.54
C LYS A 222 1.91 -20.13 1.73
N GLY A 223 1.44 -19.19 2.53
CA GLY A 223 2.07 -18.74 3.76
C GLY A 223 3.36 -17.93 3.55
N PHE A 224 3.65 -17.51 2.32
CA PHE A 224 4.85 -16.73 2.04
C PHE A 224 4.72 -15.32 2.64
N LYS A 225 5.77 -14.87 3.32
CA LYS A 225 5.81 -13.54 3.94
C LYS A 225 7.13 -12.84 3.69
N ILE A 226 7.10 -11.53 3.49
CA ILE A 226 8.28 -10.73 3.22
C ILE A 226 8.19 -9.34 3.83
N PHE A 227 9.26 -8.94 4.54
CA PHE A 227 9.26 -7.75 5.37
C PHE A 227 10.56 -6.95 5.30
N ASN A 228 10.45 -5.62 5.39
CA ASN A 228 11.53 -4.69 5.74
C ASN A 228 12.79 -4.80 4.83
N LEU A 229 12.62 -4.80 3.52
CA LEU A 229 13.73 -4.95 2.58
C LEU A 229 13.47 -4.28 1.22
N GLY A 230 14.47 -4.25 0.36
CA GLY A 230 14.34 -3.91 -1.05
C GLY A 230 14.61 -5.10 -1.95
N ILE A 231 13.91 -5.18 -3.08
CA ILE A 231 14.21 -6.08 -4.19
C ILE A 231 14.66 -5.21 -5.36
N ASP A 232 15.89 -5.46 -5.82
CA ASP A 232 16.54 -4.71 -6.88
C ASP A 232 16.63 -5.58 -8.14
N VAL A 233 15.84 -5.20 -9.13
CA VAL A 233 15.91 -5.62 -10.53
C VAL A 233 16.01 -4.38 -11.43
N GLY A 234 16.66 -3.33 -10.90
CA GLY A 234 16.92 -2.07 -11.59
C GLY A 234 18.02 -2.16 -12.63
N ASP A 235 18.35 -1.03 -13.25
CA ASP A 235 19.27 -0.96 -14.39
C ASP A 235 20.63 -1.62 -14.10
N TYR A 236 21.21 -1.37 -12.92
CA TYR A 236 22.49 -1.96 -12.56
C TYR A 236 22.42 -3.49 -12.51
N VAL A 237 21.39 -4.03 -11.85
CA VAL A 237 21.20 -5.48 -11.69
C VAL A 237 20.93 -6.11 -13.05
N SER A 238 19.98 -5.54 -13.80
CA SER A 238 19.59 -6.01 -15.13
C SER A 238 20.74 -6.06 -16.11
N GLN A 239 21.67 -5.11 -16.05
CA GLN A 239 22.75 -4.98 -17.05
C GLN A 239 24.08 -5.58 -16.60
N ASN A 240 24.37 -5.65 -15.30
CA ASN A 240 25.70 -5.99 -14.78
C ASN A 240 25.73 -7.19 -13.83
N VAL A 241 24.61 -7.55 -13.20
CA VAL A 241 24.58 -8.64 -12.21
C VAL A 241 24.02 -9.92 -12.82
N TYR A 242 23.02 -9.83 -13.68
CA TYR A 242 22.59 -10.97 -14.49
C TYR A 242 23.68 -11.37 -15.51
N PRO A 243 23.82 -12.68 -15.84
CA PRO A 243 24.80 -13.15 -16.82
C PRO A 243 24.65 -12.54 -18.23
N SER A 244 23.43 -12.13 -18.56
CA SER A 244 23.06 -11.40 -19.77
C SER A 244 22.03 -10.34 -19.41
N VAL A 245 21.90 -9.28 -20.21
CA VAL A 245 20.92 -8.21 -19.98
C VAL A 245 19.52 -8.82 -19.82
N THR A 246 18.95 -8.70 -18.63
CA THR A 246 17.73 -9.39 -18.22
C THR A 246 16.86 -8.44 -17.40
N TYR A 247 15.61 -8.25 -17.81
CA TYR A 247 14.62 -7.45 -17.10
C TYR A 247 13.52 -8.37 -16.58
N GLU A 248 13.24 -8.28 -15.29
CA GLU A 248 12.37 -9.21 -14.58
C GLU A 248 11.35 -8.46 -13.74
N ASP A 249 10.31 -9.19 -13.31
CA ASP A 249 9.44 -8.73 -12.24
C ASP A 249 10.24 -8.59 -10.93
N GLY A 250 9.89 -7.62 -10.09
CA GLY A 250 10.49 -7.48 -8.76
C GLY A 250 10.03 -8.61 -7.83
N LEU A 251 8.74 -8.55 -7.47
CA LEU A 251 8.06 -9.54 -6.64
C LEU A 251 6.81 -10.07 -7.33
N GLN A 252 6.74 -11.39 -7.50
CA GLN A 252 5.60 -12.05 -8.12
C GLN A 252 5.03 -13.12 -7.17
N HIS A 253 3.73 -13.03 -6.91
CA HIS A 253 2.94 -14.14 -6.38
C HIS A 253 1.95 -14.59 -7.44
N TYR A 254 2.12 -15.82 -7.92
CA TYR A 254 1.34 -16.37 -9.01
C TYR A 254 0.89 -17.79 -8.66
N GLY A 255 -0.41 -18.06 -8.74
CA GLY A 255 -0.94 -19.42 -8.64
C GLY A 255 -0.83 -20.04 -7.25
N ALA A 256 -0.75 -19.23 -6.19
CA ALA A 256 -0.77 -19.71 -4.80
C ALA A 256 -2.15 -20.24 -4.38
N GLY A 257 -3.19 -19.97 -5.18
CA GLY A 257 -4.55 -20.42 -4.96
C GLY A 257 -5.26 -19.68 -3.84
N SER A 258 -6.40 -20.22 -3.42
CA SER A 258 -7.24 -19.58 -2.40
C SER A 258 -6.66 -19.71 -0.99
N ASN A 259 -6.96 -18.71 -0.15
CA ASN A 259 -6.51 -18.63 1.23
C ASN A 259 -4.98 -18.78 1.35
N ALA A 260 -4.26 -18.07 0.49
CA ALA A 260 -2.81 -18.17 0.38
C ALA A 260 -2.09 -17.62 1.63
N ASN A 261 -2.74 -16.78 2.46
CA ASN A 261 -2.18 -16.25 3.70
C ASN A 261 -0.81 -15.57 3.49
N LEU A 262 -0.75 -14.72 2.47
CA LEU A 262 0.47 -14.00 2.11
C LEU A 262 0.55 -12.67 2.87
N GLU A 263 1.76 -12.24 3.19
CA GLU A 263 1.98 -10.95 3.86
C GLU A 263 3.19 -10.22 3.28
N ILE A 264 2.97 -8.97 2.86
CA ILE A 264 4.00 -8.12 2.25
C ILE A 264 3.95 -6.78 2.96
N ASN A 265 5.03 -6.35 3.61
CA ASN A 265 5.04 -5.08 4.30
C ASN A 265 6.44 -4.44 4.37
N ASN A 266 6.51 -3.14 4.14
CA ASN A 266 7.72 -2.34 4.14
C ASN A 266 8.73 -2.87 3.13
N VAL A 267 8.29 -2.99 1.87
CA VAL A 267 9.09 -3.54 0.76
C VAL A 267 9.28 -2.50 -0.34
N LYS A 268 10.54 -2.27 -0.74
CA LYS A 268 10.91 -1.44 -1.89
C LYS A 268 11.16 -2.32 -3.11
N LEU A 269 10.59 -1.99 -4.25
CA LEU A 269 10.75 -2.75 -5.49
C LEU A 269 11.31 -1.79 -6.53
N LEU A 270 12.52 -2.04 -7.00
CA LEU A 270 13.16 -1.25 -8.05
C LEU A 270 13.27 -2.07 -9.32
N ASN A 271 12.63 -1.61 -10.38
CA ASN A 271 12.79 -2.07 -11.75
C ASN A 271 13.58 -1.04 -12.57
N THR A 272 13.81 -1.35 -13.85
CA THR A 272 14.49 -0.42 -14.77
C THR A 272 13.80 0.94 -14.85
N VAL A 273 14.60 2.01 -14.86
CA VAL A 273 14.14 3.40 -14.99
C VAL A 273 14.73 4.07 -16.22
N THR A 274 15.36 3.30 -17.12
CA THR A 274 15.97 3.85 -18.35
C THR A 274 15.58 3.12 -19.61
N ASP A 275 14.90 1.97 -19.53
CA ASP A 275 14.44 1.19 -20.68
C ASP A 275 12.90 1.22 -20.80
N PRO A 276 12.32 2.15 -21.58
CA PRO A 276 10.88 2.23 -21.81
C PRO A 276 10.33 1.05 -22.63
N SER A 277 11.18 0.23 -23.25
CA SER A 277 10.79 -0.73 -24.27
C SER A 277 10.39 -2.11 -23.74
N LYS A 278 10.40 -2.34 -22.41
CA LYS A 278 10.21 -3.66 -21.80
C LYS A 278 8.80 -3.83 -21.23
N PRO A 279 7.79 -4.16 -22.07
CA PRO A 279 6.39 -3.86 -21.81
C PRO A 279 5.67 -4.92 -20.96
N GLY A 280 6.39 -5.72 -20.19
CA GLY A 280 5.81 -6.87 -19.48
C GLY A 280 6.32 -7.10 -18.07
N THR A 281 7.19 -6.23 -17.55
CA THR A 281 7.68 -6.35 -16.19
C THR A 281 6.77 -5.62 -15.22
N HIS A 282 6.61 -6.24 -14.05
CA HIS A 282 5.85 -5.73 -12.92
C HIS A 282 6.79 -5.45 -11.75
N SER A 283 6.58 -4.35 -11.02
CA SER A 283 7.21 -4.22 -9.71
C SER A 283 6.64 -5.27 -8.76
N LEU A 284 5.32 -5.32 -8.64
CA LEU A 284 4.59 -6.28 -7.85
C LEU A 284 3.42 -6.88 -8.66
N LEU A 285 3.39 -8.20 -8.77
CA LEU A 285 2.28 -8.94 -9.37
C LEU A 285 1.63 -9.89 -8.37
N LEU A 286 0.32 -9.79 -8.20
CA LEU A 286 -0.50 -10.72 -7.43
C LEU A 286 -1.55 -11.35 -8.35
N GLU A 287 -1.41 -12.63 -8.67
CA GLU A 287 -2.24 -13.28 -9.67
C GLU A 287 -2.65 -14.70 -9.29
N GLN A 288 -3.90 -15.09 -9.59
CA GLN A 288 -4.42 -16.45 -9.33
C GLN A 288 -4.27 -16.88 -7.86
N LEU A 289 -4.60 -15.97 -6.94
CA LEU A 289 -4.49 -16.19 -5.51
C LEU A 289 -5.53 -15.38 -4.72
N SER A 290 -5.74 -15.75 -3.46
CA SER A 290 -6.48 -14.93 -2.50
C SER A 290 -5.87 -14.88 -1.12
N GLY A 291 -6.27 -13.90 -0.29
CA GLY A 291 -5.84 -13.79 1.11
C GLY A 291 -4.45 -13.18 1.25
N VAL A 292 -4.29 -11.95 0.74
CA VAL A 292 -3.07 -11.15 0.87
C VAL A 292 -3.29 -10.04 1.89
N LYS A 293 -2.39 -9.93 2.86
CA LYS A 293 -2.26 -8.76 3.72
C LYS A 293 -1.15 -7.88 3.21
N LEU A 294 -1.49 -6.64 2.87
CA LEU A 294 -0.54 -5.66 2.38
C LEU A 294 -0.30 -4.59 3.44
N GLY A 295 0.96 -4.28 3.71
CA GLY A 295 1.38 -3.09 4.45
C GLY A 295 1.85 -2.00 3.48
N TYR A 296 3.02 -1.42 3.70
CA TYR A 296 3.60 -0.44 2.77
C TYR A 296 4.41 -1.12 1.66
N VAL A 297 4.18 -0.74 0.40
CA VAL A 297 5.03 -1.12 -0.74
C VAL A 297 5.35 0.10 -1.60
N GLU A 298 6.59 0.15 -2.09
CA GLU A 298 7.08 1.21 -2.96
C GLU A 298 7.55 0.59 -4.28
N CYS A 299 6.82 0.86 -5.36
CA CYS A 299 7.03 0.30 -6.70
C CYS A 299 7.66 1.35 -7.62
N ILE A 300 8.92 1.13 -7.99
CA ILE A 300 9.75 2.11 -8.68
C ILE A 300 10.16 1.57 -10.05
N GLY A 301 9.90 2.34 -11.11
CA GLY A 301 10.32 1.96 -12.46
C GLY A 301 9.49 0.82 -13.05
N GLY A 302 10.00 0.25 -14.15
CA GLY A 302 9.35 -0.83 -14.90
C GLY A 302 8.26 -0.32 -15.85
N PHE A 303 7.59 -1.25 -16.51
CA PHE A 303 6.44 -0.90 -17.35
C PHE A 303 5.15 -0.87 -16.53
N HIS A 304 4.91 -1.89 -15.71
CA HIS A 304 3.82 -1.93 -14.76
C HIS A 304 4.34 -1.85 -13.32
N GLY A 305 3.70 -1.03 -12.48
CA GLY A 305 4.03 -0.91 -11.06
C GLY A 305 3.38 -2.03 -10.26
N PHE A 306 2.22 -1.75 -9.65
CA PHE A 306 1.48 -2.73 -8.85
C PHE A 306 0.27 -3.31 -9.59
N THR A 307 0.34 -4.58 -9.95
CA THR A 307 -0.72 -5.30 -10.65
C THR A 307 -1.48 -6.25 -9.73
N VAL A 308 -2.78 -5.97 -9.56
CA VAL A 308 -3.72 -6.69 -8.70
C VAL A 308 -4.67 -7.54 -9.55
N LYS A 309 -4.39 -8.84 -9.61
CA LYS A 309 -5.17 -9.90 -10.28
C LYS A 309 -5.52 -11.02 -9.29
N CYS A 310 -5.82 -10.62 -8.07
CA CYS A 310 -6.08 -11.51 -6.95
C CYS A 310 -7.41 -11.17 -6.28
N GLN A 311 -7.80 -11.99 -5.32
CA GLN A 311 -9.01 -11.76 -4.53
C GLN A 311 -8.70 -11.56 -3.06
N GLY A 312 -9.47 -10.72 -2.36
CA GLY A 312 -9.33 -10.60 -0.91
C GLY A 312 -7.98 -10.02 -0.48
N LEU A 313 -7.39 -9.11 -1.25
CA LEU A 313 -6.30 -8.25 -0.77
C LEU A 313 -6.85 -7.28 0.26
N GLN A 314 -6.18 -7.15 1.40
CA GLN A 314 -6.65 -6.31 2.51
C GLN A 314 -5.54 -5.43 3.07
N GLY A 315 -5.86 -4.14 3.20
CA GLY A 315 -5.05 -3.12 3.86
C GLY A 315 -4.01 -2.47 2.96
N GLY A 316 -3.13 -1.67 3.57
CA GLY A 316 -1.86 -1.30 2.96
C GLY A 316 -1.87 -0.05 2.08
N ILE A 317 -0.65 0.41 1.80
CA ILE A 317 -0.35 1.61 1.04
C ILE A 317 0.60 1.21 -0.07
N ALA A 318 0.24 1.50 -1.32
CA ALA A 318 1.15 1.39 -2.46
C ALA A 318 1.55 2.78 -2.96
N HIS A 319 2.84 3.01 -3.14
CA HIS A 319 3.35 4.18 -3.84
C HIS A 319 4.05 3.74 -5.12
N CYS A 320 3.49 4.10 -6.27
CA CYS A 320 3.98 3.70 -7.58
C CYS A 320 4.47 4.93 -8.34
N TYR A 321 5.72 4.93 -8.80
CA TYR A 321 6.25 6.00 -9.62
C TYR A 321 7.40 5.54 -10.51
N GLY A 322 7.66 6.30 -11.58
CA GLY A 322 8.72 6.01 -12.54
C GLY A 322 8.34 4.99 -13.62
N GLN A 323 7.08 4.56 -13.71
CA GLN A 323 6.62 3.60 -14.72
C GLN A 323 6.56 4.21 -16.13
N TYR A 324 6.78 3.36 -17.14
CA TYR A 324 6.59 3.70 -18.55
C TYR A 324 5.22 3.28 -19.12
N GLY A 325 4.42 2.56 -18.34
CA GLY A 325 3.06 2.15 -18.66
C GLY A 325 2.09 2.45 -17.52
N ASP A 326 1.72 1.44 -16.74
CA ASP A 326 0.69 1.58 -15.70
C ASP A 326 1.32 1.59 -14.32
N ALA A 327 1.07 2.62 -13.53
CA ALA A 327 1.49 2.70 -12.14
C ALA A 327 0.81 1.62 -11.29
N PHE A 328 -0.48 1.38 -11.52
CA PHE A 328 -1.22 0.28 -10.90
C PHE A 328 -2.34 -0.25 -11.81
N ILE A 329 -2.71 -1.52 -11.59
CA ILE A 329 -3.70 -2.22 -12.41
C ILE A 329 -4.63 -3.02 -11.51
N PHE A 330 -5.94 -2.86 -11.69
CA PHE A 330 -6.90 -3.91 -11.31
C PHE A 330 -7.29 -4.66 -12.57
N LYS A 331 -7.03 -5.97 -12.61
CA LYS A 331 -7.31 -6.76 -13.82
C LYS A 331 -7.99 -8.08 -13.49
N SER A 332 -9.06 -8.36 -14.21
CA SER A 332 -9.71 -9.67 -14.28
C SER A 332 -9.54 -10.23 -15.68
N ASP A 333 -9.37 -11.54 -15.80
CA ASP A 333 -9.41 -12.23 -17.09
C ASP A 333 -9.75 -13.71 -16.91
N SER A 334 -9.70 -14.51 -17.98
CA SER A 334 -9.97 -15.95 -17.94
C SER A 334 -9.04 -16.72 -16.99
N GLY A 335 -7.89 -16.15 -16.62
CA GLY A 335 -6.98 -16.69 -15.63
C GLY A 335 -7.47 -16.53 -14.19
N GLY A 336 -8.31 -15.54 -13.89
CA GLY A 336 -8.88 -15.33 -12.57
C GLY A 336 -9.58 -13.98 -12.41
N ALA A 337 -10.61 -13.96 -11.57
CA ALA A 337 -11.30 -12.72 -11.21
C ALA A 337 -10.52 -11.91 -10.16
N CYS A 338 -10.51 -10.60 -10.31
CA CYS A 338 -10.06 -9.61 -9.33
C CYS A 338 -11.27 -9.10 -8.55
N ALA A 339 -11.34 -9.44 -7.26
CA ALA A 339 -12.48 -9.06 -6.43
C ALA A 339 -12.16 -8.95 -4.94
N ASP A 340 -13.01 -8.26 -4.18
CA ASP A 340 -12.88 -8.12 -2.72
C ASP A 340 -11.55 -7.51 -2.26
N ASN A 341 -11.00 -6.59 -3.05
CA ASN A 341 -9.71 -5.98 -2.77
C ASN A 341 -9.92 -4.61 -2.12
N TYR A 342 -9.31 -4.40 -0.95
CA TYR A 342 -9.30 -3.13 -0.24
C TYR A 342 -7.88 -2.66 0.03
N MET A 343 -7.58 -1.41 -0.36
CA MET A 343 -6.34 -0.73 -0.03
C MET A 343 -6.63 0.59 0.69
N GLU A 344 -5.80 0.94 1.69
CA GLU A 344 -5.96 2.20 2.43
C GLU A 344 -5.59 3.39 1.55
N ARG A 345 -4.49 3.29 0.81
CA ARG A 345 -4.05 4.33 -0.11
C ARG A 345 -3.31 3.78 -1.32
N ILE A 346 -3.56 4.37 -2.48
CA ILE A 346 -2.72 4.24 -3.66
C ILE A 346 -2.22 5.64 -4.03
N ALA A 347 -0.90 5.81 -4.07
CA ALA A 347 -0.24 7.03 -4.52
C ALA A 347 0.47 6.76 -5.85
N VAL A 348 0.24 7.62 -6.83
CA VAL A 348 0.84 7.56 -8.17
C VAL A 348 1.65 8.82 -8.42
N GLY A 349 2.90 8.64 -8.83
CA GLY A 349 3.83 9.72 -9.14
C GLY A 349 4.40 10.43 -7.91
N LEU A 350 5.24 11.44 -8.16
CA LEU A 350 5.94 12.20 -7.14
C LEU A 350 5.51 13.66 -7.18
N TYR A 351 5.62 14.36 -6.05
CA TYR A 351 5.43 15.81 -6.00
C TYR A 351 6.50 16.55 -6.83
N ASP A 352 7.73 16.04 -6.81
CA ASP A 352 8.86 16.55 -7.58
C ASP A 352 9.44 15.42 -8.44
N ASN A 353 9.32 15.57 -9.76
CA ASN A 353 9.88 14.65 -10.75
C ASN A 353 11.29 15.05 -11.21
N SER A 354 11.94 16.02 -10.56
CA SER A 354 13.29 16.44 -10.91
C SER A 354 14.28 15.27 -10.87
N GLY A 355 14.98 15.05 -11.98
CA GLY A 355 15.93 13.94 -12.13
C GLY A 355 15.32 12.59 -12.46
N TRP A 356 14.00 12.51 -12.70
CA TRP A 356 13.36 11.34 -13.28
C TRP A 356 13.26 11.46 -14.80
N PRO A 357 13.32 10.33 -15.55
CA PRO A 357 13.00 10.32 -16.97
C PRO A 357 11.56 10.78 -17.22
N ASP A 358 11.29 11.21 -18.46
CA ASP A 358 9.91 11.38 -18.91
C ASP A 358 9.19 10.03 -18.87
N VAL A 359 8.15 9.98 -18.07
CA VAL A 359 7.45 8.76 -17.70
C VAL A 359 5.99 8.90 -18.03
N THR A 360 5.41 7.80 -18.50
CA THR A 360 4.00 7.72 -18.86
C THR A 360 3.37 6.79 -17.84
N MET A 361 2.55 7.35 -16.94
CA MET A 361 1.99 6.57 -15.83
C MET A 361 0.59 6.99 -15.44
N GLY A 362 -0.14 6.03 -14.91
CA GLY A 362 -1.44 6.21 -14.27
C GLY A 362 -2.02 4.86 -13.86
N GLY A 363 -3.25 4.84 -13.36
CA GLY A 363 -3.98 3.63 -13.02
C GLY A 363 -4.91 3.17 -14.14
N ILE A 364 -5.06 1.85 -14.26
CA ILE A 364 -6.08 1.26 -15.14
C ILE A 364 -6.95 0.22 -14.41
N TYR A 365 -8.17 0.07 -14.90
CA TYR A 365 -8.99 -1.11 -14.65
C TYR A 365 -9.22 -1.86 -15.96
N ASP A 366 -9.08 -3.18 -15.93
CA ASP A 366 -9.07 -4.04 -17.11
C ASP A 366 -9.85 -5.33 -16.84
N ALA A 367 -11.17 -5.28 -17.05
CA ALA A 367 -12.02 -6.47 -17.00
C ALA A 367 -11.97 -7.14 -18.38
N HIS A 368 -11.08 -8.11 -18.53
CA HIS A 368 -10.83 -8.79 -19.79
C HIS A 368 -11.57 -10.14 -19.85
N ASP A 369 -11.67 -10.73 -21.04
CA ASP A 369 -12.34 -12.01 -21.32
C ASP A 369 -13.77 -12.14 -20.76
N ASN A 370 -14.51 -11.03 -20.67
CA ASN A 370 -15.83 -10.94 -20.02
C ASN A 370 -15.82 -11.34 -18.52
N VAL A 371 -14.67 -11.28 -17.85
CA VAL A 371 -14.55 -11.56 -16.42
C VAL A 371 -14.61 -10.26 -15.64
N THR A 372 -15.58 -10.17 -14.73
CA THR A 372 -15.87 -8.96 -13.95
C THR A 372 -14.75 -8.61 -12.97
N ILE A 373 -14.46 -7.32 -12.81
CA ILE A 373 -13.78 -6.78 -11.61
C ILE A 373 -14.86 -6.36 -10.63
N ASP A 374 -14.81 -6.81 -9.37
CA ASP A 374 -15.90 -6.57 -8.41
C ASP A 374 -15.43 -6.20 -7.00
N ARG A 375 -16.17 -5.32 -6.32
CA ARG A 375 -15.93 -4.99 -4.90
C ARG A 375 -14.50 -4.51 -4.63
N ILE A 376 -14.14 -3.41 -5.28
CA ILE A 376 -12.83 -2.76 -5.10
C ILE A 376 -13.00 -1.54 -4.19
N GLY A 377 -12.22 -1.47 -3.12
CA GLY A 377 -12.19 -0.33 -2.21
C GLY A 377 -10.81 0.33 -2.17
N ILE A 378 -10.78 1.65 -2.37
CA ILE A 378 -9.58 2.47 -2.21
C ILE A 378 -9.92 3.57 -1.21
N GLY A 379 -9.28 3.60 -0.04
CA GLY A 379 -9.50 4.65 0.94
C GLY A 379 -9.14 6.03 0.37
N GLU A 380 -7.94 6.16 -0.20
CA GLU A 380 -7.47 7.37 -0.84
C GLU A 380 -6.65 7.07 -2.11
N LEU A 381 -7.04 7.68 -3.24
CA LEU A 381 -6.29 7.64 -4.49
C LEU A 381 -5.68 9.01 -4.76
N ILE A 382 -4.35 9.09 -4.77
CA ILE A 382 -3.60 10.31 -5.08
C ILE A 382 -2.84 10.08 -6.38
N VAL A 383 -3.01 10.99 -7.34
CA VAL A 383 -2.32 10.96 -8.61
C VAL A 383 -1.68 12.33 -8.84
N GLN A 384 -0.37 12.36 -9.05
CA GLN A 384 0.37 13.61 -9.18
C GLN A 384 1.47 13.51 -10.24
N ASN A 385 1.62 14.56 -11.06
CA ASN A 385 2.62 14.64 -12.13
C ASN A 385 2.67 13.35 -12.98
N ALA A 386 1.50 12.95 -13.46
CA ALA A 386 1.25 11.68 -14.15
C ALA A 386 0.50 11.93 -15.47
N SER A 387 0.29 10.88 -16.25
CA SER A 387 -0.35 10.97 -17.56
C SER A 387 -1.88 10.79 -17.49
N TRP A 388 -2.36 9.94 -16.58
CA TRP A 388 -3.78 9.75 -16.28
C TRP A 388 -3.96 9.33 -14.81
N GLY A 389 -5.18 9.35 -14.30
CA GLY A 389 -5.48 8.90 -12.94
C GLY A 389 -5.99 7.47 -12.88
N LEU A 390 -7.27 7.22 -13.14
CA LEU A 390 -7.82 5.87 -13.25
C LEU A 390 -8.77 5.80 -14.45
N ILE A 391 -8.44 4.95 -15.42
CA ILE A 391 -9.13 4.87 -16.71
C ILE A 391 -9.39 3.41 -17.12
N PRO A 392 -10.35 3.15 -18.03
CA PRO A 392 -10.50 1.82 -18.61
C PRO A 392 -9.31 1.46 -19.49
N SER A 393 -8.96 0.18 -19.51
CA SER A 393 -8.19 -0.43 -20.59
C SER A 393 -8.97 -0.37 -21.91
N ASP A 394 -8.27 -0.19 -23.03
CA ASP A 394 -8.89 -0.24 -24.37
C ASP A 394 -9.45 -1.62 -24.73
N ALA A 395 -9.03 -2.67 -24.01
CA ALA A 395 -9.43 -4.06 -24.24
C ALA A 395 -10.56 -4.54 -23.29
N ASN A 396 -11.24 -3.61 -22.61
CA ASN A 396 -12.21 -3.93 -21.57
C ASN A 396 -13.47 -4.64 -22.12
N THR A 397 -13.63 -5.93 -21.80
CA THR A 397 -14.75 -6.78 -22.29
C THR A 397 -15.79 -7.08 -21.20
N GLY A 398 -15.37 -7.22 -19.94
CA GLY A 398 -16.23 -7.47 -18.78
C GLY A 398 -16.76 -6.22 -18.10
N PHE A 399 -17.57 -6.43 -17.05
CA PHE A 399 -18.11 -5.36 -16.21
C PHE A 399 -17.15 -4.99 -15.08
N ILE A 400 -17.29 -3.76 -14.56
CA ILE A 400 -16.60 -3.33 -13.35
C ILE A 400 -17.63 -2.86 -12.35
N THR A 401 -17.80 -3.63 -11.29
CA THR A 401 -18.91 -3.50 -10.35
C THR A 401 -18.43 -3.13 -8.95
N ASN A 402 -19.24 -2.36 -8.22
CA ASN A 402 -19.06 -2.10 -6.78
C ASN A 402 -17.68 -1.52 -6.43
N VAL A 403 -17.27 -0.45 -7.12
CA VAL A 403 -16.00 0.25 -6.84
C VAL A 403 -16.24 1.45 -5.95
N SER A 404 -15.43 1.60 -4.91
CA SER A 404 -15.47 2.76 -4.01
C SER A 404 -14.10 3.40 -3.87
N ILE A 405 -14.03 4.72 -4.09
CA ILE A 405 -12.86 5.55 -3.82
C ILE A 405 -13.27 6.57 -2.77
N GLY A 406 -12.71 6.48 -1.56
CA GLY A 406 -13.09 7.36 -0.45
C GLY A 406 -12.69 8.81 -0.68
N ARG A 407 -11.43 9.05 -1.07
CA ARG A 407 -10.94 10.36 -1.51
C ARG A 407 -10.15 10.24 -2.80
N TYR A 408 -10.38 11.16 -3.72
CA TYR A 408 -9.66 11.22 -4.99
C TYR A 408 -8.95 12.56 -5.19
N SER A 409 -7.64 12.53 -5.41
CA SER A 409 -6.84 13.72 -5.70
C SER A 409 -6.06 13.55 -7.00
N ALA A 410 -6.14 14.54 -7.89
CA ALA A 410 -5.38 14.56 -9.13
C ALA A 410 -4.74 15.93 -9.36
N PHE A 411 -3.42 15.96 -9.43
CA PHE A 411 -2.63 17.20 -9.56
C PHE A 411 -1.64 17.10 -10.72
N ASN A 412 -1.70 18.01 -11.70
CA ASN A 412 -0.80 17.97 -12.87
C ASN A 412 -0.89 16.63 -13.62
N VAL A 413 -2.10 16.22 -14.01
CA VAL A 413 -2.38 14.93 -14.65
C VAL A 413 -2.74 15.15 -16.12
N TYR A 414 -1.76 15.01 -17.01
CA TYR A 414 -1.90 15.38 -18.42
C TYR A 414 -1.65 14.22 -19.38
N GLY A 415 -2.66 13.92 -20.18
CA GLY A 415 -2.63 12.90 -21.22
C GLY A 415 -3.87 12.97 -22.12
N ASN A 416 -4.23 11.85 -22.74
CA ASN A 416 -5.37 11.80 -23.67
C ASN A 416 -6.74 11.69 -22.97
N TYR A 417 -6.74 11.40 -21.67
CA TYR A 417 -7.92 11.03 -20.90
C TYR A 417 -8.31 12.09 -19.87
N TYR A 418 -9.52 11.99 -19.35
CA TYR A 418 -9.87 12.64 -18.08
C TYR A 418 -9.09 11.97 -16.95
N SER A 419 -8.82 12.70 -15.87
CA SER A 419 -8.07 12.18 -14.73
C SER A 419 -8.75 10.93 -14.13
N LEU A 420 -10.08 10.87 -14.14
CA LEU A 420 -10.86 9.68 -13.82
C LEU A 420 -11.91 9.46 -14.91
N THR A 421 -11.98 8.24 -15.46
CA THR A 421 -12.99 7.87 -16.46
C THR A 421 -13.77 6.66 -15.96
N ILE A 422 -15.10 6.79 -15.94
CA ILE A 422 -16.07 5.73 -15.66
C ILE A 422 -16.77 5.41 -16.99
N ASP A 423 -16.53 4.20 -17.52
CA ASP A 423 -17.02 3.77 -18.83
C ASP A 423 -18.44 3.21 -18.82
N ASN A 424 -18.91 2.73 -19.97
CA ASN A 424 -20.26 2.19 -20.16
C ASN A 424 -20.49 0.83 -19.48
N LYS A 425 -19.46 0.19 -18.93
CA LYS A 425 -19.53 -1.11 -18.24
C LYS A 425 -19.34 -0.99 -16.73
N CYS A 426 -19.25 0.25 -16.23
CA CYS A 426 -19.16 0.52 -14.82
C CYS A 426 -20.56 0.53 -14.18
N VAL A 427 -20.70 -0.22 -13.07
CA VAL A 427 -21.95 -0.33 -12.31
C VAL A 427 -21.69 -0.20 -10.81
N GLY A 428 -22.42 0.64 -10.09
CA GLY A 428 -22.29 0.75 -8.64
C GLY A 428 -20.96 1.37 -8.21
N TRP A 429 -20.57 2.50 -8.80
CA TRP A 429 -19.34 3.20 -8.43
C TRP A 429 -19.63 4.37 -7.50
N THR A 430 -18.85 4.50 -6.44
CA THR A 430 -18.89 5.66 -5.54
C THR A 430 -17.51 6.32 -5.50
N ILE A 431 -17.44 7.57 -5.93
CA ILE A 431 -16.28 8.44 -5.74
C ILE A 431 -16.66 9.41 -4.62
N GLY A 432 -15.91 9.45 -3.54
CA GLY A 432 -16.18 10.34 -2.42
C GLY A 432 -15.72 11.77 -2.68
N GLU A 433 -15.09 12.38 -1.68
CA GLU A 433 -14.56 13.73 -1.81
C GLU A 433 -13.43 13.76 -2.83
N HIS A 434 -13.38 14.80 -3.66
CA HIS A 434 -12.34 14.90 -4.67
C HIS A 434 -11.81 16.31 -4.90
N ARG A 435 -10.53 16.37 -5.26
CA ARG A 435 -9.84 17.62 -5.61
C ARG A 435 -8.95 17.40 -6.82
N ILE A 436 -9.29 18.09 -7.90
CA ILE A 436 -8.59 17.97 -9.17
C ILE A 436 -8.11 19.36 -9.58
N SER A 437 -6.83 19.48 -9.91
CA SER A 437 -6.31 20.69 -10.51
C SER A 437 -5.24 20.41 -11.56
N ASN A 438 -5.27 21.17 -12.65
CA ASN A 438 -4.28 21.09 -13.72
C ASN A 438 -4.28 19.68 -14.33
N ALA A 439 -5.39 19.25 -14.92
CA ALA A 439 -5.46 17.96 -15.60
C ALA A 439 -5.92 18.12 -17.06
N SER A 440 -5.84 17.05 -17.84
CA SER A 440 -6.47 17.03 -19.16
C SER A 440 -7.99 17.17 -19.07
N GLY A 441 -8.61 16.63 -18.04
CA GLY A 441 -10.02 16.79 -17.68
C GLY A 441 -10.24 16.23 -16.28
N GLY A 442 -11.31 16.61 -15.59
CA GLY A 442 -11.56 16.09 -14.23
C GLY A 442 -12.13 14.67 -14.22
N ILE A 443 -13.43 14.53 -13.96
CA ILE A 443 -14.12 13.23 -13.91
C ILE A 443 -15.05 13.11 -15.11
N ARG A 444 -14.95 11.98 -15.84
CA ARG A 444 -15.87 11.61 -16.92
C ARG A 444 -16.72 10.41 -16.52
N VAL A 445 -18.03 10.49 -16.73
CA VAL A 445 -19.01 9.42 -16.50
C VAL A 445 -19.80 9.16 -17.78
N HIS A 446 -19.72 7.93 -18.28
CA HIS A 446 -20.43 7.54 -19.50
C HIS A 446 -21.96 7.51 -19.29
N PRO A 447 -22.80 7.93 -20.26
CA PRO A 447 -24.27 7.91 -20.14
C PRO A 447 -24.90 6.54 -19.88
N ASP A 448 -24.27 5.47 -20.37
CA ASP A 448 -24.76 4.09 -20.17
C ASP A 448 -24.28 3.44 -18.86
N SER A 449 -23.43 4.12 -18.08
CA SER A 449 -23.04 3.64 -16.75
C SER A 449 -24.24 3.65 -15.78
N VAL A 450 -24.20 2.78 -14.77
CA VAL A 450 -25.34 2.54 -13.89
C VAL A 450 -24.94 2.71 -12.43
N GLU A 451 -25.77 3.36 -11.63
CA GLU A 451 -25.57 3.54 -10.18
C GLU A 451 -24.22 4.20 -9.85
N ILE A 452 -23.96 5.34 -10.48
CA ILE A 452 -22.75 6.13 -10.25
C ILE A 452 -23.06 7.25 -9.26
N ASN A 453 -22.25 7.36 -8.21
CA ASN A 453 -22.32 8.41 -7.20
C ASN A 453 -21.00 9.17 -7.15
N ILE A 454 -21.03 10.47 -7.44
CA ILE A 454 -19.87 11.36 -7.34
C ILE A 454 -20.06 12.31 -6.15
N GLY A 455 -19.19 12.24 -5.15
CA GLY A 455 -19.27 13.05 -3.94
C GLY A 455 -19.04 14.55 -4.20
N THR A 456 -18.98 15.31 -3.12
CA THR A 456 -18.67 16.75 -3.20
C THR A 456 -17.21 16.96 -3.57
N GLY A 457 -16.90 17.90 -4.46
CA GLY A 457 -15.52 18.17 -4.82
C GLY A 457 -15.32 19.35 -5.77
N SER A 458 -14.07 19.53 -6.19
CA SER A 458 -13.67 20.62 -7.07
C SER A 458 -12.77 20.14 -8.20
N SER A 459 -12.96 20.71 -9.39
CA SER A 459 -12.15 20.45 -10.57
C SER A 459 -11.80 21.76 -11.27
N LYS A 460 -10.50 22.06 -11.41
CA LYS A 460 -10.06 23.35 -11.96
C LYS A 460 -8.80 23.33 -12.81
N GLY A 461 -8.62 24.35 -13.64
CA GLY A 461 -7.38 24.54 -14.40
C GLY A 461 -7.16 23.46 -15.47
N ASN A 462 -8.21 22.75 -15.87
CA ASN A 462 -8.09 21.65 -16.83
C ASN A 462 -8.09 22.15 -18.27
N THR A 463 -7.49 21.39 -19.18
CA THR A 463 -7.54 21.74 -20.62
C THR A 463 -8.91 21.46 -21.24
N LYS A 464 -9.58 20.39 -20.81
CA LYS A 464 -10.98 20.08 -21.14
C LYS A 464 -11.92 20.49 -20.01
N SER A 465 -13.16 19.99 -20.05
CA SER A 465 -14.18 20.29 -19.04
C SER A 465 -13.80 19.78 -17.64
N GLY A 466 -14.24 20.50 -16.62
CA GLY A 466 -14.03 20.13 -15.22
C GLY A 466 -14.66 18.79 -14.87
N TYR A 467 -15.84 18.53 -15.44
CA TYR A 467 -16.54 17.26 -15.38
C TYR A 467 -17.20 16.99 -16.73
N ALA A 468 -17.37 15.72 -17.08
CA ALA A 468 -18.16 15.30 -18.23
C ALA A 468 -19.13 14.22 -17.77
N LEU A 469 -20.37 14.59 -17.50
CA LEU A 469 -21.31 13.79 -16.70
C LEU A 469 -22.51 13.35 -17.53
N GLY A 470 -22.74 12.03 -17.54
CA GLY A 470 -23.96 11.43 -18.05
C GLY A 470 -24.46 10.32 -17.13
N GLY A 471 -25.68 9.84 -17.42
CA GLY A 471 -26.27 8.68 -16.75
C GLY A 471 -27.65 8.96 -16.18
N ASN A 472 -28.57 8.01 -16.34
CA ASN A 472 -29.92 8.11 -15.75
C ASN A 472 -29.91 7.92 -14.23
N SER A 473 -28.96 7.13 -13.73
CA SER A 473 -28.79 6.81 -12.32
C SER A 473 -27.55 7.47 -11.71
N LEU A 474 -26.94 8.43 -12.42
CA LEU A 474 -25.92 9.29 -11.85
C LEU A 474 -26.53 10.09 -10.70
N THR A 475 -25.79 10.19 -9.61
CA THR A 475 -26.03 11.14 -8.53
C THR A 475 -24.73 11.87 -8.24
N HIS A 476 -24.81 13.13 -7.80
CA HIS A 476 -23.62 13.84 -7.38
C HIS A 476 -23.85 14.82 -6.23
N GLY A 477 -22.78 15.10 -5.49
CA GLY A 477 -22.72 16.13 -4.47
C GLY A 477 -22.55 17.53 -5.06
N LYS A 478 -22.06 18.47 -4.25
CA LYS A 478 -21.76 19.82 -4.74
C LYS A 478 -20.47 19.81 -5.55
N LEU A 479 -20.51 20.33 -6.78
CA LEU A 479 -19.36 20.36 -7.68
C LEU A 479 -18.92 21.80 -7.88
N PHE A 480 -17.64 22.08 -7.66
CA PHE A 480 -17.02 23.37 -7.95
C PHE A 480 -16.15 23.25 -9.20
N ALA A 481 -16.58 23.84 -10.32
CA ALA A 481 -15.89 23.78 -11.60
C ALA A 481 -15.46 25.17 -12.07
N ASN A 482 -14.17 25.46 -12.05
CA ASN A 482 -13.63 26.78 -12.40
C ASN A 482 -12.33 26.66 -13.19
N GLU A 483 -12.02 27.67 -14.00
CA GLU A 483 -10.78 27.77 -14.78
C GLU A 483 -10.55 26.58 -15.74
N ASN A 484 -11.61 25.91 -16.20
CA ASN A 484 -11.49 24.82 -17.17
C ASN A 484 -11.52 25.34 -18.61
N GLY A 485 -10.78 24.72 -19.53
CA GLY A 485 -10.63 25.17 -20.91
C GLY A 485 -11.88 24.99 -21.77
N GLU A 486 -12.81 24.13 -21.36
CA GLU A 486 -14.13 23.94 -21.99
C GLU A 486 -15.24 24.35 -21.00
N ALA A 487 -16.21 23.47 -20.72
CA ALA A 487 -17.28 23.74 -19.77
C ALA A 487 -16.82 23.46 -18.33
N GLY A 488 -17.53 24.05 -17.36
CA GLY A 488 -17.41 23.58 -15.97
C GLY A 488 -17.86 22.12 -15.87
N VAL A 489 -19.06 21.84 -16.37
CA VAL A 489 -19.63 20.51 -16.53
C VAL A 489 -20.17 20.33 -17.95
N ASP A 490 -19.61 19.37 -18.67
CA ASP A 490 -20.12 18.92 -19.95
C ASP A 490 -21.22 17.85 -19.72
N TYR A 491 -22.43 18.14 -20.17
CA TYR A 491 -23.57 17.24 -20.05
C TYR A 491 -23.58 16.22 -21.20
N LEU A 492 -23.42 14.94 -20.85
CA LEU A 492 -23.33 13.85 -21.82
C LEU A 492 -24.66 13.13 -22.07
N GLY A 493 -25.74 13.49 -21.35
CA GLY A 493 -27.05 12.84 -21.47
C GLY A 493 -27.52 12.13 -20.20
N GLY A 494 -28.82 11.86 -20.12
CA GLY A 494 -29.45 11.18 -19.00
C GLY A 494 -30.00 12.11 -17.90
N LEU A 495 -30.71 11.53 -16.94
CA LEU A 495 -31.48 12.29 -15.94
C LEU A 495 -30.73 12.65 -14.66
N GLY A 496 -29.53 12.11 -14.44
CA GLY A 496 -28.84 12.18 -13.15
C GLY A 496 -28.11 13.48 -12.85
N LEU A 497 -27.93 14.37 -13.82
CA LEU A 497 -27.29 15.67 -13.61
C LEU A 497 -28.22 16.63 -12.85
N ASP A 498 -27.79 17.08 -11.68
CA ASP A 498 -28.47 18.13 -10.93
C ASP A 498 -27.72 19.46 -11.03
N ALA A 499 -28.16 20.30 -11.96
CA ALA A 499 -27.58 21.62 -12.17
C ALA A 499 -27.60 22.54 -10.94
N SER A 500 -28.51 22.32 -9.97
CA SER A 500 -28.59 23.15 -8.77
C SER A 500 -27.43 22.93 -7.78
N LEU A 501 -26.67 21.85 -7.97
CA LEU A 501 -25.52 21.50 -7.14
C LEU A 501 -24.17 21.91 -7.77
N ILE A 502 -24.20 22.60 -8.92
CA ILE A 502 -23.00 23.00 -9.65
C ILE A 502 -22.70 24.48 -9.39
N ASN A 503 -21.48 24.76 -8.95
CA ASN A 503 -20.96 26.09 -8.73
C ASN A 503 -19.72 26.32 -9.60
N GLY A 504 -19.57 27.54 -10.10
CA GLY A 504 -18.41 27.95 -10.88
C GLY A 504 -18.65 29.30 -11.54
N TYR A 505 -17.58 29.97 -11.94
CA TYR A 505 -17.68 31.36 -12.39
C TYR A 505 -17.00 31.60 -13.74
N ILE A 506 -15.85 30.98 -13.97
CA ILE A 506 -15.01 31.23 -15.14
C ILE A 506 -14.66 29.89 -15.75
N ASN A 507 -15.15 29.59 -16.96
CA ASN A 507 -14.75 28.43 -17.77
C ASN A 507 -14.68 28.88 -19.23
N GLY A 508 -13.97 28.13 -20.09
CA GLY A 508 -13.70 28.51 -21.47
C GLY A 508 -14.94 28.64 -22.34
N THR A 509 -16.01 27.89 -22.05
CA THR A 509 -17.29 27.99 -22.76
C THR A 509 -18.42 28.46 -21.85
N VAL A 510 -18.93 27.57 -21.00
CA VAL A 510 -20.09 27.79 -20.11
C VAL A 510 -19.90 27.03 -18.80
N LEU A 511 -20.70 27.35 -17.77
CA LEU A 511 -20.68 26.55 -16.54
C LEU A 511 -21.23 25.13 -16.79
N ILE A 512 -22.35 25.01 -17.51
CA ILE A 512 -23.01 23.74 -17.81
C ILE A 512 -23.35 23.73 -19.32
N SER A 513 -22.91 22.72 -20.07
CA SER A 513 -23.09 22.68 -21.54
C SER A 513 -24.51 22.30 -21.98
N GLY A 514 -25.28 21.64 -21.11
CA GLY A 514 -26.66 21.24 -21.37
C GLY A 514 -27.37 20.74 -20.13
N TYR A 515 -28.66 20.41 -20.25
CA TYR A 515 -29.50 20.00 -19.12
C TYR A 515 -30.33 18.76 -19.44
N PRO A 516 -30.74 17.98 -18.44
CA PRO A 516 -31.66 16.88 -18.65
C PRO A 516 -33.04 17.37 -19.13
N GLY A 517 -33.44 16.88 -20.31
CA GLY A 517 -34.73 17.19 -20.93
C GLY A 517 -35.82 16.21 -20.50
N VAL A 518 -37.03 16.72 -20.32
CA VAL A 518 -38.20 15.96 -19.84
C VAL A 518 -39.23 15.67 -20.95
N LYS A 519 -39.05 16.30 -22.13
CA LYS A 519 -39.92 16.13 -23.30
C LYS A 519 -39.93 14.68 -23.77
N ASP A 520 -41.13 14.09 -23.90
CA ASP A 520 -41.34 12.74 -24.44
C ASP A 520 -41.91 12.82 -25.87
N GLY A 521 -41.01 12.79 -26.85
CA GLY A 521 -41.35 12.90 -28.26
C GLY A 521 -41.58 14.34 -28.73
N ASN A 522 -42.48 14.51 -29.70
CA ASN A 522 -42.82 15.79 -30.34
C ASN A 522 -44.12 16.38 -29.76
N PRO A 523 -44.40 17.68 -29.99
CA PRO A 523 -45.71 18.26 -29.69
C PRO A 523 -46.86 17.44 -30.30
N LEU A 524 -47.98 17.35 -29.59
CA LEU A 524 -49.16 16.55 -29.97
C LEU A 524 -50.28 17.41 -30.52
N ASN A 525 -51.32 16.80 -31.10
CA ASN A 525 -52.59 17.46 -31.44
C ASN A 525 -52.46 18.80 -32.18
N GLY A 526 -51.57 18.87 -33.19
CA GLY A 526 -51.36 20.07 -34.00
C GLY A 526 -50.66 21.23 -33.29
N TRP A 527 -50.22 21.05 -32.04
CA TRP A 527 -49.27 21.95 -31.41
C TRP A 527 -47.93 21.87 -32.13
N ALA A 528 -47.14 22.93 -32.11
CA ALA A 528 -45.81 22.96 -32.70
C ALA A 528 -44.86 23.78 -31.84
N ASP A 529 -43.60 23.36 -31.76
CA ASP A 529 -42.56 24.14 -31.10
C ASP A 529 -42.20 25.36 -31.93
N THR A 530 -42.06 26.50 -31.26
CA THR A 530 -41.58 27.76 -31.87
C THR A 530 -40.06 27.81 -31.99
N GLY A 531 -39.37 26.79 -31.48
CA GLY A 531 -37.92 26.75 -31.29
C GLY A 531 -37.47 27.27 -29.91
N ALA A 532 -38.43 27.65 -29.07
CA ALA A 532 -38.16 28.20 -27.73
C ALA A 532 -38.71 27.32 -26.60
N PHE A 533 -39.54 26.31 -26.88
CA PHE A 533 -40.19 25.51 -25.84
C PHE A 533 -39.24 24.50 -25.22
N ASP A 534 -39.16 24.50 -23.88
CA ASP A 534 -38.35 23.54 -23.17
C ASP A 534 -38.96 23.06 -21.86
N MET A 535 -38.57 21.85 -21.49
CA MET A 535 -38.90 21.22 -20.22
C MET A 535 -37.63 20.65 -19.60
N ILE A 536 -37.02 21.42 -18.70
CA ILE A 536 -35.69 21.13 -18.15
C ILE A 536 -35.82 20.61 -16.71
N LEU A 537 -35.16 19.51 -16.40
CA LEU A 537 -35.06 19.00 -15.04
C LEU A 537 -33.84 19.60 -14.33
N THR A 538 -34.05 20.09 -13.11
CA THR A 538 -33.00 20.50 -12.17
C THR A 538 -33.37 19.98 -10.78
N GLY A 539 -32.57 19.05 -10.27
CA GLY A 539 -32.89 18.28 -9.08
C GLY A 539 -34.21 17.53 -9.23
N LYS A 540 -35.21 17.91 -8.44
CA LYS A 540 -36.58 17.36 -8.52
C LYS A 540 -37.59 18.30 -9.16
N THR A 541 -37.13 19.42 -9.69
CA THR A 541 -37.99 20.46 -10.29
C THR A 541 -37.87 20.41 -11.80
N VAL A 542 -39.00 20.30 -12.50
CA VAL A 542 -39.07 20.50 -13.94
C VAL A 542 -39.52 21.93 -14.19
N GLN A 543 -38.71 22.68 -14.93
CA GLN A 543 -39.07 24.00 -15.44
C GLN A 543 -39.75 23.83 -16.80
N VAL A 544 -40.91 24.44 -16.99
CA VAL A 544 -41.65 24.46 -18.26
C VAL A 544 -41.64 25.90 -18.75
N THR A 545 -40.89 26.15 -19.82
CA THR A 545 -40.63 27.50 -20.32
C THR A 545 -40.74 27.57 -21.83
N GLY A 546 -40.82 28.80 -22.36
CA GLY A 546 -40.83 29.03 -23.81
C GLY A 546 -42.23 29.02 -24.38
N SER A 547 -42.39 28.61 -25.65
CA SER A 547 -43.68 28.79 -26.31
C SER A 547 -43.99 27.77 -27.41
N LEU A 548 -45.28 27.44 -27.53
CA LEU A 548 -45.82 26.55 -28.57
C LEU A 548 -46.83 27.31 -29.43
N THR A 549 -46.89 26.99 -30.72
CA THR A 549 -48.00 27.36 -31.59
C THR A 549 -49.26 26.59 -31.20
N ARG A 550 -50.40 27.28 -31.13
CA ARG A 550 -51.71 26.76 -30.74
C ARG A 550 -52.08 25.52 -31.58
N GLY A 551 -52.38 24.42 -30.90
CA GLY A 551 -52.91 23.19 -31.51
C GLY A 551 -54.44 23.12 -31.60
N THR A 552 -54.93 21.91 -31.88
CA THR A 552 -56.34 21.60 -32.17
C THR A 552 -57.06 20.88 -31.02
N ALA A 553 -56.33 20.33 -30.06
CA ALA A 553 -56.88 19.74 -28.82
C ALA A 553 -56.04 20.15 -27.61
N ALA A 554 -56.56 19.94 -26.40
CA ALA A 554 -55.97 20.50 -25.19
C ALA A 554 -54.59 19.93 -24.83
N VAL A 555 -54.33 18.65 -25.08
CA VAL A 555 -53.02 18.03 -24.77
C VAL A 555 -51.97 18.49 -25.77
N ALA A 556 -50.98 19.25 -25.30
CA ALA A 556 -49.93 19.84 -26.12
C ALA A 556 -48.65 19.00 -26.19
N TYR A 557 -48.30 18.31 -25.10
CA TYR A 557 -47.04 17.54 -25.01
C TYR A 557 -47.14 16.44 -23.95
N ASN A 558 -46.29 15.41 -24.06
CA ASN A 558 -46.04 14.43 -23.00
C ASN A 558 -44.69 14.67 -22.30
N THR A 559 -44.62 14.34 -21.02
CA THR A 559 -43.37 14.23 -20.26
C THR A 559 -42.99 12.77 -20.03
N ILE A 560 -41.69 12.50 -19.96
CA ILE A 560 -41.16 11.17 -19.66
C ILE A 560 -41.71 10.66 -18.32
N SER A 561 -41.87 9.34 -18.21
CA SER A 561 -42.52 8.69 -17.06
C SER A 561 -41.80 8.91 -15.72
N ALA A 562 -40.47 9.10 -15.77
CA ALA A 562 -39.63 9.38 -14.61
C ALA A 562 -39.91 10.75 -13.98
N CYS A 563 -40.35 11.72 -14.77
CA CYS A 563 -40.51 13.11 -14.35
C CYS A 563 -41.99 13.54 -14.27
N ARG A 564 -42.92 12.62 -14.05
CA ARG A 564 -44.35 12.94 -13.87
C ARG A 564 -44.63 13.46 -12.46
N PRO A 565 -45.60 14.37 -12.26
CA PRO A 565 -45.98 14.87 -10.94
C PRO A 565 -46.93 13.90 -10.20
N ILE A 566 -46.95 13.96 -8.87
CA ILE A 566 -47.86 13.15 -8.01
C ILE A 566 -49.32 13.63 -8.11
N LYS A 567 -49.51 14.93 -8.35
CA LYS A 567 -50.82 15.57 -8.48
C LYS A 567 -50.82 16.50 -9.68
N ARG A 568 -52.00 16.87 -10.16
CA ARG A 568 -52.16 17.94 -11.16
C ARG A 568 -51.51 19.23 -10.65
N VAL A 569 -50.65 19.85 -11.46
CA VAL A 569 -50.00 21.13 -11.11
C VAL A 569 -50.34 22.18 -12.17
N PRO A 570 -50.86 23.35 -11.80
CA PRO A 570 -51.06 24.45 -12.74
C PRO A 570 -49.71 24.99 -13.22
N ILE A 571 -49.58 25.19 -14.53
CA ILE A 571 -48.43 25.84 -15.16
C ILE A 571 -48.89 27.21 -15.66
N PRO A 572 -48.31 28.32 -15.17
CA PRO A 572 -48.64 29.64 -15.70
C PRO A 572 -48.37 29.70 -17.21
N ALA A 573 -49.42 30.05 -17.96
CA ALA A 573 -49.36 30.20 -19.39
C ALA A 573 -50.23 31.39 -19.86
N TRP A 574 -49.85 31.99 -20.98
CA TRP A 574 -50.55 33.13 -21.57
C TRP A 574 -50.37 33.16 -23.09
N GLY A 575 -51.27 33.84 -23.79
CA GLY A 575 -51.13 34.11 -25.21
C GLY A 575 -51.71 35.47 -25.59
N VAL A 576 -51.82 35.74 -26.88
CA VAL A 576 -52.38 37.00 -27.41
C VAL A 576 -53.68 36.71 -28.15
N SER A 577 -54.75 37.43 -27.80
CA SER A 577 -56.05 37.33 -28.46
C SER A 577 -56.03 37.90 -29.89
N ALA A 578 -57.10 37.68 -30.65
CA ALA A 578 -57.28 38.31 -31.98
C ALA A 578 -57.31 39.86 -31.92
N SER A 579 -57.65 40.44 -30.76
CA SER A 579 -57.65 41.88 -30.51
C SER A 579 -56.32 42.40 -29.93
N SER A 580 -55.24 41.64 -30.10
CA SER A 580 -53.89 41.98 -29.60
C SER A 580 -53.81 42.20 -28.08
N THR A 581 -54.68 41.54 -27.31
CA THR A 581 -54.70 41.62 -25.84
C THR A 581 -54.04 40.38 -25.24
N MET A 582 -53.14 40.56 -24.27
CA MET A 582 -52.56 39.45 -23.53
C MET A 582 -53.63 38.81 -22.63
N ILE A 583 -53.82 37.50 -22.75
CA ILE A 583 -54.81 36.76 -21.98
C ILE A 583 -54.20 35.51 -21.33
N PRO A 584 -54.56 35.21 -20.06
CA PRO A 584 -54.11 34.00 -19.39
C PRO A 584 -54.71 32.77 -20.06
N VAL A 585 -53.95 31.68 -20.10
CA VAL A 585 -54.38 30.38 -20.62
C VAL A 585 -54.29 29.37 -19.50
N GLU A 586 -55.40 28.68 -19.22
CA GLU A 586 -55.38 27.59 -18.25
C GLU A 586 -54.53 26.44 -18.78
N CYS A 587 -53.44 26.14 -18.05
CA CYS A 587 -52.53 25.06 -18.38
C CYS A 587 -52.17 24.26 -17.12
N TYR A 588 -52.09 22.93 -17.28
CA TYR A 588 -51.77 21.99 -16.22
C TYR A 588 -50.80 20.93 -16.72
N ILE A 589 -49.90 20.49 -15.86
CA ILE A 589 -49.25 19.19 -16.01
C ILE A 589 -50.08 18.15 -15.23
N GLU A 590 -50.58 17.16 -15.94
CA GLU A 590 -51.42 16.09 -15.38
C GLU A 590 -50.54 14.98 -14.77
N THR A 591 -51.12 14.14 -13.89
CA THR A 591 -50.39 13.04 -13.23
C THR A 591 -49.88 11.97 -14.20
N ASN A 592 -50.50 11.87 -15.38
CA ASN A 592 -50.04 11.00 -16.47
C ASN A 592 -48.91 11.62 -17.32
N GLY A 593 -48.45 12.83 -17.00
CA GLY A 593 -47.39 13.54 -17.71
C GLY A 593 -47.84 14.38 -18.89
N GLN A 594 -49.15 14.57 -19.10
CA GLN A 594 -49.65 15.40 -20.19
C GLN A 594 -49.62 16.88 -19.82
N LEU A 595 -49.03 17.71 -20.69
CA LEU A 595 -49.19 19.16 -20.65
C LEU A 595 -50.53 19.52 -21.31
N ASN A 596 -51.52 19.80 -20.48
CA ASN A 596 -52.90 20.07 -20.89
C ASN A 596 -53.16 21.57 -20.88
N VAL A 597 -53.47 22.15 -22.04
CA VAL A 597 -53.75 23.57 -22.25
C VAL A 597 -55.25 23.72 -22.53
N ALA A 598 -56.06 23.97 -21.50
CA ALA A 598 -57.53 23.99 -21.61
C ALA A 598 -58.08 25.31 -22.18
N GLY A 599 -57.44 26.45 -21.87
CA GLY A 599 -57.89 27.80 -22.29
C GLY A 599 -57.51 28.21 -23.72
N PHE A 600 -56.92 27.30 -24.51
CA PHE A 600 -56.28 27.59 -25.79
C PHE A 600 -57.22 28.15 -26.88
N ALA A 601 -58.53 27.90 -26.78
CA ALA A 601 -59.51 28.35 -27.76
C ALA A 601 -59.61 29.89 -27.88
N SER A 602 -59.20 30.60 -26.83
CA SER A 602 -59.16 32.06 -26.76
C SER A 602 -58.00 32.69 -27.58
N ILE A 603 -57.00 31.90 -27.94
CA ILE A 603 -55.85 32.29 -28.76
C ILE A 603 -56.20 32.05 -30.23
N PRO A 604 -55.90 32.93 -31.20
CA PRO A 604 -56.15 32.67 -32.62
C PRO A 604 -55.47 31.40 -33.14
N VAL A 605 -56.03 30.77 -34.19
CA VAL A 605 -55.36 29.66 -34.88
C VAL A 605 -54.02 30.13 -35.44
N GLY A 606 -52.96 29.37 -35.21
CA GLY A 606 -51.58 29.78 -35.53
C GLY A 606 -50.97 30.79 -34.55
N GLY A 607 -51.71 31.22 -33.52
CA GLY A 607 -51.19 32.06 -32.44
C GLY A 607 -50.32 31.27 -31.46
N THR A 608 -49.59 31.99 -30.61
CA THR A 608 -48.59 31.41 -29.69
C THR A 608 -49.11 31.37 -28.25
N VAL A 609 -48.79 30.28 -27.54
CA VAL A 609 -48.98 30.13 -26.09
C VAL A 609 -47.60 30.05 -25.44
N ASN A 610 -47.35 30.95 -24.50
CA ASN A 610 -46.12 31.05 -23.73
C ASN A 610 -46.30 30.39 -22.37
N PHE A 611 -45.27 29.72 -21.88
CA PHE A 611 -45.24 28.99 -20.61
C PHE A 611 -44.11 29.55 -19.73
N ASN A 612 -44.39 29.69 -18.44
CA ASN A 612 -43.37 30.01 -17.44
C ASN A 612 -43.80 29.45 -16.09
N GLY A 613 -43.44 28.20 -15.84
CA GLY A 613 -43.82 27.51 -14.62
C GLY A 613 -42.86 26.41 -14.24
N ASN A 614 -43.15 25.78 -13.12
CA ASN A 614 -42.43 24.60 -12.69
C ASN A 614 -43.35 23.61 -11.97
N TYR A 615 -42.89 22.37 -11.86
CA TYR A 615 -43.55 21.36 -11.06
C TYR A 615 -42.52 20.40 -10.47
N LEU A 616 -42.89 19.72 -9.38
CA LEU A 616 -42.05 18.70 -8.75
C LEU A 616 -42.33 17.32 -9.34
N THR A 617 -41.26 16.59 -9.66
CA THR A 617 -41.38 15.17 -10.02
C THR A 617 -41.84 14.36 -8.81
N LYS A 618 -42.44 13.20 -9.08
CA LYS A 618 -42.80 12.21 -8.07
C LYS A 618 -41.62 11.67 -7.25
#